data_AF-A0A531MMQ7-F1
#
_entry.id   AF-A0A531MMQ7-F1
#
_cell.length_a   1.000
_cell.length_b   1.000
_cell.length_c   1.000
_cell.angle_alpha   90.00
_cell.angle_beta   90.00
_cell.angle_gamma   90.00
#
_symmetry.space_group_name_H-M   'P 1'
#
loop_
_entity.id
_entity.type
_entity.pdbx_description
1 polymer ?
#
loop_
_entity_poly.entity_id
_entity_poly.type
_entity_poly.pdbx_seq_one_letter_code
_entity_poly.pdbx_strand_id
1 'polypeptide(L)'
;ALVGAYAGWADHHAGRTKPPPPKRSLPGFLMRKFLLATGGLAMTSIIAGSATALFAIWHFQRVSPLSLFANLAVMPIVSLVVMPSAVLSSLAMPFGADGPFLYVMGKGLTAMIAVSSWISERSPIDGVGLISQQSVLLVAVALVIATMATTWLRLAALPFALAGLLTVSDIRAPDVLISEDARLVALPIGNGELAVNRERPNEFAADNWKRALISETIVKPEMFDKADGQFDIAAPTDLPQGSPFYCREGLCLARHPSGAIVAYVEDRKNTWKACAFADLIVVNDATAYDACHNPLVLVVTKRQLARKGSAAVFFDPQSATTPAAIEFAVEGPYRPWHEQRKFSREARGLPPYKKPDKSDGKPSQ
;
A
#
# COMPACT_ATOMS: atom_id res chain seq x y z
N ALA A 1 14.02 -16.85 -13.61
CA ALA A 1 14.98 -15.73 -13.69
C ALA A 1 16.41 -16.16 -13.37
N LEU A 2 16.75 -16.50 -12.11
CA LEU A 2 18.12 -16.86 -11.72
C LEU A 2 18.74 -17.99 -12.56
N VAL A 3 18.04 -19.12 -12.70
CA VAL A 3 18.52 -20.26 -13.50
C VAL A 3 18.81 -19.86 -14.95
N GLY A 4 17.87 -19.16 -15.61
CA GLY A 4 18.04 -18.72 -16.99
C GLY A 4 19.20 -17.73 -17.19
N ALA A 5 19.41 -16.83 -16.23
CA ALA A 5 20.51 -15.88 -16.27
C ALA A 5 21.89 -16.55 -16.07
N TYR A 6 22.00 -17.47 -15.11
CA TYR A 6 23.24 -18.23 -14.90
C TYR A 6 23.54 -19.21 -16.03
N ALA A 7 22.53 -19.85 -16.61
CA ALA A 7 22.69 -20.70 -17.79
C ALA A 7 23.23 -19.89 -18.97
N GLY A 8 22.64 -18.73 -19.28
CA GLY A 8 23.14 -17.86 -20.34
C GLY A 8 24.56 -17.32 -20.07
N TRP A 9 24.88 -17.02 -18.81
CA TRP A 9 26.24 -16.59 -18.43
C TRP A 9 27.27 -17.72 -18.59
N ALA A 10 26.90 -18.96 -18.24
CA ALA A 10 27.74 -20.14 -18.39
C ALA A 10 28.00 -20.46 -19.87
N ASP A 11 26.96 -20.45 -20.71
CA ASP A 11 27.07 -20.69 -22.16
C ASP A 11 28.00 -19.67 -22.84
N HIS A 12 27.88 -18.38 -22.46
CA HIS A 12 28.74 -17.31 -22.97
C HIS A 12 30.21 -17.47 -22.57
N HIS A 13 30.47 -18.09 -21.41
CA HIS A 13 31.83 -18.35 -20.92
C HIS A 13 32.42 -19.68 -21.42
N ALA A 14 31.59 -20.62 -21.87
CA ALA A 14 32.04 -21.91 -22.39
C ALA A 14 32.90 -21.77 -23.65
N GLY A 15 32.67 -20.74 -24.47
CA GLY A 15 33.45 -20.46 -25.68
C GLY A 15 34.73 -19.63 -25.48
N ARG A 16 35.05 -19.19 -24.26
CA ARG A 16 36.20 -18.31 -24.00
C ARG A 16 37.37 -19.09 -23.40
N THR A 17 38.51 -19.12 -24.10
CA THR A 17 39.78 -19.66 -23.58
C THR A 17 40.23 -18.87 -22.35
N LYS A 18 40.25 -19.51 -21.18
CA LYS A 18 40.73 -18.88 -19.95
C LYS A 18 42.26 -18.85 -19.93
N PRO A 19 42.90 -17.68 -19.75
CA PRO A 19 44.34 -17.62 -19.56
C PRO A 19 44.74 -18.35 -18.26
N PRO A 20 45.96 -18.93 -18.19
CA PRO A 20 46.42 -19.64 -17.01
C PRO A 20 46.41 -18.73 -15.78
N PRO A 21 46.03 -19.24 -14.58
CA PRO A 21 45.92 -18.43 -13.39
C PRO A 21 47.31 -17.87 -13.02
N PRO A 22 47.46 -16.54 -12.86
CA PRO A 22 48.72 -15.97 -12.39
C PRO A 22 49.02 -16.47 -10.97
N LYS A 23 50.28 -16.81 -10.68
CA LYS A 23 50.76 -17.08 -9.32
C LYS A 23 50.57 -15.82 -8.47
N ARG A 24 49.54 -15.79 -7.62
CA ARG A 24 49.21 -14.64 -6.75
C ARG A 24 49.60 -14.94 -5.31
N SER A 25 49.97 -13.89 -4.57
CA SER A 25 50.12 -13.96 -3.12
C SER A 25 48.80 -14.34 -2.44
N LEU A 26 48.89 -15.00 -1.28
CA LEU A 26 47.75 -15.41 -0.44
C LEU A 26 46.70 -14.28 -0.22
N PRO A 27 47.09 -13.03 0.10
CA PRO A 27 46.14 -11.91 0.17
C PRO A 27 45.50 -11.55 -1.18
N GLY A 28 46.24 -11.61 -2.29
CA GLY A 28 45.69 -11.36 -3.63
C GLY A 28 44.73 -12.45 -4.11
N PHE A 29 44.88 -13.69 -3.62
CA PHE A 29 43.94 -14.78 -3.85
C PHE A 29 42.65 -14.60 -3.04
N LEU A 30 42.76 -14.29 -1.75
CA LEU A 30 41.63 -14.02 -0.86
C LEU A 30 40.79 -12.83 -1.36
N MET A 31 41.44 -11.72 -1.71
CA MET A 31 40.76 -10.52 -2.21
C MET A 31 40.01 -10.78 -3.52
N ARG A 32 40.59 -11.57 -4.44
CA ARG A 32 39.89 -11.98 -5.68
C ARG A 32 38.68 -12.87 -5.38
N LYS A 33 38.82 -13.85 -4.48
CA LYS A 33 37.70 -14.72 -4.08
C LYS A 33 36.57 -13.91 -3.46
N PHE A 34 36.90 -12.96 -2.59
CA PHE A 34 35.92 -12.04 -2.00
C PHE A 34 35.22 -11.20 -3.07
N LEU A 35 35.97 -10.56 -3.99
CA LEU A 35 35.38 -9.78 -5.08
C LEU A 35 34.48 -10.61 -6.00
N LEU A 36 34.87 -11.85 -6.32
CA LEU A 36 34.05 -12.75 -7.13
C LEU A 36 32.78 -13.20 -6.38
N ALA A 37 32.89 -13.50 -5.09
CA ALA A 37 31.75 -13.88 -4.26
C ALA A 37 30.76 -12.71 -4.12
N THR A 38 31.24 -11.52 -3.77
CA THR A 38 30.44 -10.31 -3.66
C THR A 38 29.81 -9.92 -5.00
N GLY A 39 30.55 -10.04 -6.11
CA GLY A 39 30.02 -9.81 -7.45
C GLY A 39 28.93 -10.80 -7.85
N GLY A 40 29.09 -12.09 -7.50
CA GLY A 40 28.07 -13.11 -7.69
C GLY A 40 26.79 -12.81 -6.90
N LEU A 41 26.92 -12.46 -5.62
CA LEU A 41 25.81 -12.09 -4.73
C LEU A 41 25.09 -10.81 -5.18
N ALA A 42 25.83 -9.83 -5.68
CA ALA A 42 25.26 -8.63 -6.28
C ALA A 42 24.42 -8.98 -7.51
N MET A 43 24.96 -9.80 -8.41
CA MET A 43 24.27 -10.23 -9.62
C MET A 43 23.01 -11.05 -9.31
N THR A 44 23.07 -11.99 -8.35
CA THR A 44 21.86 -12.72 -7.91
C THR A 44 20.81 -11.78 -7.37
N SER A 45 21.20 -10.80 -6.57
CA SER A 45 20.27 -9.85 -5.96
C SER A 45 19.63 -8.94 -7.00
N ILE A 46 20.40 -8.50 -8.00
CA ILE A 46 19.88 -7.73 -9.15
C ILE A 46 18.85 -8.54 -9.92
N ILE A 47 19.19 -9.78 -10.31
CA ILE A 47 18.31 -10.63 -11.11
C ILE A 47 17.05 -11.01 -10.34
N ALA A 48 17.20 -11.41 -9.08
CA ALA A 48 16.06 -11.76 -8.23
C ALA A 48 15.18 -10.53 -7.97
N GLY A 49 15.79 -9.42 -7.56
CA GLY A 49 15.10 -8.18 -7.24
C GLY A 49 14.33 -7.62 -8.43
N SER A 50 14.97 -7.51 -9.61
CA SER A 50 14.30 -7.04 -10.83
C SER A 50 13.15 -7.95 -11.25
N ALA A 51 13.31 -9.28 -11.17
CA ALA A 51 12.25 -10.22 -11.51
C ALA A 51 11.03 -10.11 -10.58
N THR A 52 11.26 -9.82 -9.28
CA THR A 52 10.18 -9.65 -8.30
C THR A 52 9.66 -8.21 -8.21
N ALA A 53 10.40 -7.23 -8.75
CA ALA A 53 10.08 -5.81 -8.61
C ALA A 53 8.68 -5.50 -9.15
N LEU A 54 8.32 -6.03 -10.32
CA LEU A 54 6.99 -5.87 -10.91
C LEU A 54 5.86 -6.23 -9.92
N PHE A 55 5.98 -7.37 -9.24
CA PHE A 55 4.95 -7.84 -8.32
C PHE A 55 4.90 -7.03 -7.03
N ALA A 56 6.06 -6.58 -6.56
CA ALA A 56 6.15 -5.69 -5.40
C ALA A 56 5.52 -4.33 -5.70
N ILE A 57 5.80 -3.79 -6.89
CA ILE A 57 5.22 -2.55 -7.42
C ILE A 57 3.70 -2.71 -7.52
N TRP A 58 3.20 -3.77 -8.16
CA TRP A 58 1.77 -3.98 -8.33
C TRP A 58 0.98 -4.13 -7.01
N HIS A 59 1.52 -4.79 -5.99
CA HIS A 59 0.82 -4.97 -4.71
C HIS A 59 0.95 -3.79 -3.77
N PHE A 60 2.15 -3.20 -3.67
CA PHE A 60 2.46 -2.21 -2.65
C PHE A 60 2.51 -0.78 -3.18
N GLN A 61 2.35 -0.60 -4.49
CA GLN A 61 2.45 0.67 -5.21
C GLN A 61 3.68 1.49 -4.81
N ARG A 62 4.78 0.79 -4.48
CA ARG A 62 6.07 1.37 -4.08
C ARG A 62 7.20 0.70 -4.84
N VAL A 63 8.18 1.50 -5.22
CA VAL A 63 9.49 1.04 -5.68
C VAL A 63 10.49 1.49 -4.64
N SER A 64 11.45 0.66 -4.26
CA SER A 64 12.63 1.16 -3.54
C SER A 64 13.85 0.88 -4.41
N PRO A 65 14.24 1.84 -5.29
CA PRO A 65 15.34 1.64 -6.22
C PRO A 65 16.65 1.31 -5.50
N LEU A 66 16.83 1.87 -4.30
CA LEU A 66 18.01 1.66 -3.48
C LEU A 66 17.98 0.38 -2.62
N SER A 67 16.88 -0.40 -2.63
CA SER A 67 16.77 -1.64 -1.86
C SER A 67 17.86 -2.66 -2.21
N LEU A 68 18.24 -2.72 -3.48
CA LEU A 68 19.34 -3.58 -3.93
C LEU A 68 20.68 -3.18 -3.29
N PHE A 69 20.99 -1.89 -3.29
CA PHE A 69 22.22 -1.37 -2.69
C PHE A 69 22.21 -1.57 -1.18
N ALA A 70 21.05 -1.38 -0.53
CA ALA A 70 20.87 -1.69 0.88
C ALA A 70 21.16 -3.15 1.18
N ASN A 71 20.56 -4.09 0.41
CA ASN A 71 20.79 -5.52 0.59
C ASN A 71 22.28 -5.88 0.42
N LEU A 72 22.95 -5.32 -0.60
CA LEU A 72 24.37 -5.59 -0.84
C LEU A 72 25.29 -4.99 0.25
N ALA A 73 24.96 -3.81 0.78
CA ALA A 73 25.74 -3.16 1.83
C ALA A 73 25.54 -3.81 3.20
N VAL A 74 24.32 -4.28 3.49
CA VAL A 74 23.95 -4.90 4.77
C VAL A 74 24.43 -6.35 4.85
N MET A 75 24.41 -7.08 3.73
CA MET A 75 24.71 -8.52 3.73
C MET A 75 26.10 -8.86 4.31
N PRO A 76 27.21 -8.14 4.02
CA PRO A 76 28.49 -8.38 4.67
C PRO A 76 28.46 -8.20 6.19
N ILE A 77 27.75 -7.19 6.68
CA ILE A 77 27.60 -6.92 8.12
C ILE A 77 26.85 -8.09 8.76
N VAL A 78 25.74 -8.51 8.15
CA VAL A 78 24.91 -9.60 8.68
C VAL A 78 25.66 -10.93 8.64
N SER A 79 26.31 -11.27 7.53
CA SER A 79 26.96 -12.56 7.34
C SER A 79 28.30 -12.70 8.07
N LEU A 80 29.08 -11.63 8.22
CA LEU A 80 30.41 -11.70 8.86
C LEU A 80 30.38 -11.37 10.34
N VAL A 81 29.42 -10.54 10.80
CA VAL A 81 29.36 -10.07 12.19
C VAL A 81 28.14 -10.64 12.89
N VAL A 82 26.93 -10.35 12.39
CA VAL A 82 25.68 -10.65 13.14
C VAL A 82 25.45 -12.16 13.27
N MET A 83 25.44 -12.91 12.15
CA MET A 83 25.14 -14.34 12.15
C MET A 83 26.19 -15.17 12.92
N PRO A 84 27.51 -14.99 12.72
CA PRO A 84 28.51 -15.74 13.48
C PRO A 84 28.43 -15.45 14.98
N SER A 85 28.24 -14.18 15.37
CA SER A 85 28.04 -13.82 16.78
C SER A 85 26.75 -14.41 17.36
N ALA A 86 25.66 -14.49 16.59
CA ALA A 86 24.43 -15.13 17.02
C ALA A 86 24.61 -16.65 17.29
N VAL A 87 25.35 -17.34 16.42
CA VAL A 87 25.68 -18.76 16.60
C VAL A 87 26.57 -18.96 17.83
N LEU A 88 27.62 -18.15 17.98
CA LEU A 88 28.53 -18.22 19.13
C LEU A 88 27.80 -17.90 20.45
N SER A 89 26.89 -16.92 20.44
CA SER A 89 26.02 -16.62 21.57
C SER A 89 25.16 -17.83 21.95
N SER A 90 24.50 -18.45 20.97
CA SER A 90 23.65 -19.63 21.19
C SER A 90 24.44 -20.81 21.79
N LEU A 91 25.70 -20.99 21.38
CA LEU A 91 26.60 -22.00 21.95
C LEU A 91 27.11 -21.65 23.36
N ALA A 92 27.21 -20.36 23.69
CA ALA A 92 27.71 -19.87 24.97
C ALA A 92 26.62 -19.73 26.05
N MET A 93 25.35 -19.69 25.66
CA MET A 93 24.18 -19.67 26.56
C MET A 93 24.20 -20.76 27.66
N PRO A 94 24.48 -22.06 27.38
CA PRO A 94 24.52 -23.07 28.45
C PRO A 94 25.60 -22.84 29.50
N PHE A 95 26.61 -22.02 29.21
CA PHE A 95 27.70 -21.66 30.11
C PHE A 95 27.52 -20.27 30.76
N GLY A 96 26.45 -19.55 30.44
CA GLY A 96 26.20 -18.19 30.92
C GLY A 96 27.17 -17.13 30.37
N ALA A 97 27.86 -17.42 29.26
CA ALA A 97 28.91 -16.58 28.67
C ALA A 97 28.47 -15.93 27.33
N ASP A 98 27.17 -15.73 27.13
CA ASP A 98 26.55 -15.22 25.90
C ASP A 98 26.69 -13.69 25.73
N GLY A 99 26.88 -12.95 26.81
CA GLY A 99 27.00 -11.49 26.85
C GLY A 99 27.93 -10.85 25.80
N PRO A 100 29.21 -11.25 25.67
CA PRO A 100 30.12 -10.64 24.68
C PRO A 100 29.66 -10.86 23.23
N PHE A 101 29.08 -12.02 22.93
CA PHE A 101 28.60 -12.33 21.59
C PHE A 101 27.32 -11.54 21.25
N LEU A 102 26.40 -11.41 22.22
CA LEU A 102 25.22 -10.55 22.07
C LEU A 102 25.59 -9.08 21.89
N TYR A 103 26.64 -8.60 22.56
CA TYR A 103 27.12 -7.24 22.40
C TYR A 103 27.63 -6.97 20.97
N VAL A 104 28.46 -7.87 20.43
CA VAL A 104 28.96 -7.76 19.04
C VAL A 104 27.80 -7.85 18.04
N MET A 105 26.86 -8.77 18.26
CA MET A 105 25.64 -8.87 17.45
C MET A 105 24.83 -7.57 17.47
N GLY A 106 24.64 -6.98 18.66
CA GLY A 106 23.95 -5.71 18.84
C GLY A 106 24.61 -4.56 18.07
N LYS A 107 25.95 -4.45 18.12
CA LYS A 107 26.71 -3.48 17.31
C LYS A 107 26.52 -3.70 15.81
N GLY A 108 26.52 -4.96 15.35
CA GLY A 108 26.24 -5.29 13.96
C GLY A 108 24.82 -4.87 13.51
N LEU A 109 23.82 -5.08 14.36
CA LEU A 109 22.45 -4.65 14.10
C LEU A 109 22.32 -3.11 14.10
N THR A 110 22.99 -2.41 15.01
CA THR A 110 23.03 -0.94 15.00
C THR A 110 23.63 -0.42 13.70
N ALA A 111 24.72 -1.03 13.22
CA ALA A 111 25.32 -0.67 11.94
C ALA A 111 24.36 -0.93 10.76
N MET A 112 23.66 -2.07 10.74
CA MET A 112 22.63 -2.37 9.74
C MET A 112 21.51 -1.32 9.73
N ILE A 113 21.00 -0.92 10.90
CA ILE A 113 19.95 0.09 11.01
C ILE A 113 20.45 1.44 10.48
N ALA A 114 21.67 1.85 10.85
CA ALA A 114 22.25 3.11 10.40
C ALA A 114 22.45 3.16 8.86
N VAL A 115 22.91 2.06 8.25
CA VAL A 115 23.00 1.97 6.79
C VAL A 115 21.61 2.02 6.16
N SER A 116 20.64 1.31 6.72
CA SER A 116 19.27 1.25 6.20
C SER A 116 18.56 2.61 6.27
N SER A 117 18.71 3.35 7.39
CA SER A 117 18.13 4.68 7.55
C SER A 117 18.77 5.69 6.59
N TRP A 118 20.10 5.66 6.46
CA TRP A 118 20.82 6.53 5.53
C TRP A 118 20.34 6.33 4.08
N ILE A 119 20.14 5.08 3.65
CA ILE A 119 19.64 4.76 2.30
C ILE A 119 18.17 5.18 2.15
N SER A 120 17.33 4.92 3.16
CA SER A 120 15.91 5.24 3.10
C SER A 120 15.67 6.74 2.93
N GLU A 121 16.45 7.58 3.61
CA GLU A 121 16.37 9.05 3.49
C GLU A 121 16.75 9.58 2.09
N ARG A 122 17.52 8.81 1.30
CA ARG A 122 17.94 9.20 -0.07
C ARG A 122 17.17 8.48 -1.18
N SER A 123 16.17 7.66 -0.87
CA SER A 123 15.40 6.93 -1.89
C SER A 123 14.46 7.89 -2.65
N PRO A 124 14.60 8.09 -3.98
CA PRO A 124 13.89 9.16 -4.69
C PRO A 124 12.42 8.89 -5.04
N ILE A 125 11.93 7.66 -4.84
CA ILE A 125 10.63 7.21 -5.37
C ILE A 125 9.95 6.38 -4.29
N ASP A 126 8.78 6.81 -3.81
CA ASP A 126 7.98 6.05 -2.83
C ASP A 126 6.61 5.60 -3.38
N GLY A 127 6.09 6.25 -4.43
CA GLY A 127 4.79 5.95 -5.03
C GLY A 127 4.85 5.86 -6.55
N VAL A 128 4.30 4.79 -7.13
CA VAL A 128 4.22 4.55 -8.59
C VAL A 128 2.80 4.63 -9.14
N GLY A 129 1.81 4.84 -8.27
CA GLY A 129 0.40 4.81 -8.65
C GLY A 129 -0.13 3.43 -8.96
N LEU A 130 -1.43 3.33 -9.24
CA LEU A 130 -2.08 2.09 -9.65
C LEU A 130 -1.53 1.61 -11.00
N ILE A 131 -1.34 0.29 -11.10
CA ILE A 131 -0.86 -0.37 -12.33
C ILE A 131 -1.92 -1.33 -12.83
N SER A 132 -2.22 -1.24 -14.13
CA SER A 132 -3.16 -2.14 -14.81
C SER A 132 -2.76 -3.61 -14.68
N GLN A 133 -3.74 -4.47 -14.37
CA GLN A 133 -3.54 -5.92 -14.33
C GLN A 133 -3.05 -6.47 -15.67
N GLN A 134 -3.49 -5.89 -16.78
CA GLN A 134 -3.06 -6.28 -18.12
C GLN A 134 -1.57 -6.03 -18.34
N SER A 135 -1.07 -4.88 -17.88
CA SER A 135 0.36 -4.54 -17.91
C SER A 135 1.19 -5.58 -17.16
N VAL A 136 0.77 -5.95 -15.95
CA VAL A 136 1.47 -6.96 -15.13
C VAL A 136 1.49 -8.32 -15.82
N LEU A 137 0.38 -8.74 -16.43
CA LEU A 137 0.32 -10.00 -17.18
C LEU A 137 1.27 -9.98 -18.38
N LEU A 138 1.30 -8.90 -19.17
CA LEU A 138 2.19 -8.77 -20.32
C LEU A 138 3.67 -8.79 -19.92
N VAL A 139 4.05 -8.06 -18.86
CA VAL A 139 5.44 -8.06 -18.36
C VAL A 139 5.79 -9.42 -17.75
N ALA A 140 4.85 -10.10 -17.08
CA ALA A 140 5.07 -11.46 -16.57
C ALA A 140 5.31 -12.46 -17.71
N VAL A 141 4.53 -12.39 -18.80
CA VAL A 141 4.76 -13.20 -20.00
C VAL A 141 6.12 -12.89 -20.63
N ALA A 142 6.49 -11.61 -20.73
CA ALA A 142 7.81 -11.21 -21.21
C ALA A 142 8.94 -11.81 -20.35
N LEU A 143 8.78 -11.80 -19.02
CA LEU A 143 9.74 -12.39 -18.09
C LEU A 143 9.83 -13.91 -18.24
N VAL A 144 8.72 -14.60 -18.47
CA VAL A 144 8.69 -16.05 -18.74
C VAL A 144 9.43 -16.36 -20.04
N ILE A 145 9.12 -15.65 -21.13
CA ILE A 145 9.79 -15.83 -22.42
C ILE A 145 11.29 -15.56 -22.30
N ALA A 146 11.68 -14.45 -21.66
CA ALA A 146 13.08 -14.08 -21.47
C ALA A 146 13.87 -15.11 -20.65
N THR A 147 13.21 -15.82 -19.72
CA THR A 147 13.89 -16.75 -18.81
C THR A 147 13.83 -18.21 -19.23
N MET A 148 12.83 -18.63 -20.00
CA MET A 148 12.69 -20.01 -20.50
C MET A 148 13.32 -20.21 -21.89
N ALA A 149 13.25 -19.23 -22.79
CA ALA A 149 13.86 -19.37 -24.10
C ALA A 149 15.39 -19.38 -23.96
N THR A 150 16.08 -20.23 -24.70
CA THR A 150 17.56 -20.28 -24.78
C THR A 150 18.11 -19.72 -26.09
N THR A 151 17.26 -19.56 -27.10
CA THR A 151 17.59 -19.10 -28.46
C THR A 151 17.19 -17.63 -28.70
N TRP A 152 17.30 -17.16 -29.95
CA TRP A 152 16.83 -15.84 -30.41
C TRP A 152 15.36 -15.56 -30.11
N LEU A 153 14.58 -16.58 -29.77
CA LEU A 153 13.20 -16.45 -29.30
C LEU A 153 13.07 -15.58 -28.03
N ARG A 154 14.17 -15.34 -27.29
CA ARG A 154 14.21 -14.33 -26.21
C ARG A 154 13.83 -12.92 -26.68
N LEU A 155 14.09 -12.57 -27.94
CA LEU A 155 13.71 -11.27 -28.50
C LEU A 155 12.19 -11.09 -28.58
N ALA A 156 11.42 -12.19 -28.61
CA ALA A 156 9.97 -12.12 -28.53
C ALA A 156 9.48 -11.56 -27.18
N ALA A 157 10.32 -11.51 -26.14
CA ALA A 157 9.97 -10.84 -24.88
C ALA A 157 9.86 -9.32 -25.02
N LEU A 158 10.58 -8.69 -25.96
CA LEU A 158 10.58 -7.23 -26.15
C LEU A 158 9.21 -6.65 -26.48
N PRO A 159 8.43 -7.16 -27.46
CA PRO A 159 7.11 -6.62 -27.75
C PRO A 159 6.15 -6.77 -26.56
N PHE A 160 6.19 -7.87 -25.81
CA PHE A 160 5.37 -8.04 -24.61
C PHE A 160 5.79 -7.09 -23.48
N ALA A 161 7.09 -6.89 -23.28
CA ALA A 161 7.59 -5.93 -22.30
C ALA A 161 7.16 -4.50 -22.67
N LEU A 162 7.29 -4.12 -23.94
CA LEU A 162 6.90 -2.79 -24.43
C LEU A 162 5.38 -2.58 -24.32
N ALA A 163 4.57 -3.54 -24.74
CA ALA A 163 3.12 -3.49 -24.60
C ALA A 163 2.70 -3.39 -23.13
N GLY A 164 3.37 -4.13 -22.25
CA GLY A 164 3.19 -4.03 -20.80
C GLY A 164 3.50 -2.62 -20.29
N LEU A 165 4.63 -2.03 -20.68
CA LEU A 165 5.00 -0.67 -20.28
C LEU A 165 4.01 0.38 -20.80
N LEU A 166 3.53 0.24 -22.03
CA LEU A 166 2.58 1.19 -22.64
C LEU A 166 1.19 1.15 -22.00
N THR A 167 0.80 0.02 -21.39
CA THR A 167 -0.51 -0.18 -20.75
C THR A 167 -0.50 0.07 -19.24
N VAL A 168 0.62 0.52 -18.66
CA VAL A 168 0.76 0.74 -17.21
C VAL A 168 -0.29 1.71 -16.68
N SER A 169 -0.49 2.84 -17.38
CA SER A 169 -1.37 3.92 -16.97
C SER A 169 -2.82 3.76 -17.46
N ASP A 170 -3.14 2.67 -18.14
CA ASP A 170 -4.49 2.39 -18.64
C ASP A 170 -5.33 1.75 -17.53
N ILE A 171 -5.53 2.52 -16.45
CA ILE A 171 -6.39 2.14 -15.33
C ILE A 171 -7.21 3.34 -14.89
N ARG A 172 -8.51 3.09 -14.68
CA ARG A 172 -9.39 4.07 -14.07
C ARG A 172 -9.07 4.15 -12.58
N ALA A 173 -8.52 5.28 -12.14
CA ALA A 173 -8.35 5.55 -10.73
C ALA A 173 -9.72 5.66 -10.05
N PRO A 174 -9.88 5.16 -8.80
CA PRO A 174 -11.11 5.30 -8.07
C PRO A 174 -11.35 6.77 -7.70
N ASP A 175 -12.60 7.20 -7.83
CA ASP A 175 -13.02 8.56 -7.54
C ASP A 175 -13.23 8.77 -6.04
N VAL A 176 -13.54 7.73 -5.25
CA VAL A 176 -13.59 7.82 -3.78
C VAL A 176 -13.02 6.55 -3.15
N LEU A 177 -12.25 6.70 -2.08
CA LEU A 177 -11.76 5.60 -1.25
C LEU A 177 -12.37 5.67 0.15
N ILE A 178 -12.89 4.55 0.62
CA ILE A 178 -13.56 4.43 1.92
C ILE A 178 -12.87 3.35 2.76
N SER A 179 -12.49 3.68 3.99
CA SER A 179 -11.85 2.73 4.90
C SER A 179 -12.82 1.66 5.41
N GLU A 180 -12.28 0.51 5.81
CA GLU A 180 -13.06 -0.62 6.33
C GLU A 180 -13.88 -0.27 7.59
N ASP A 181 -13.35 0.62 8.43
CA ASP A 181 -14.03 1.07 9.66
C ASP A 181 -15.05 2.19 9.42
N ALA A 182 -15.23 2.59 8.16
CA ALA A 182 -16.06 3.70 7.71
C ALA A 182 -15.68 5.05 8.33
N ARG A 183 -14.49 5.21 8.91
CA ARG A 183 -14.09 6.47 9.55
C ARG A 183 -13.39 7.42 8.60
N LEU A 184 -12.63 6.89 7.65
CA LEU A 184 -11.81 7.67 6.74
C LEU A 184 -12.39 7.54 5.32
N VAL A 185 -12.67 8.69 4.73
CA VAL A 185 -13.06 8.83 3.33
C VAL A 185 -12.05 9.75 2.68
N ALA A 186 -11.54 9.36 1.52
CA ALA A 186 -10.62 10.15 0.72
C ALA A 186 -11.14 10.37 -0.69
N LEU A 187 -10.92 11.58 -1.20
CA LEU A 187 -11.44 12.08 -2.47
C LEU A 187 -10.31 12.83 -3.19
N PRO A 188 -9.85 12.40 -4.38
CA PRO A 188 -8.94 13.19 -5.19
C PRO A 188 -9.71 14.41 -5.73
N ILE A 189 -9.19 15.61 -5.47
CA ILE A 189 -9.86 16.87 -5.84
C ILE A 189 -9.19 17.57 -7.04
N GLY A 190 -8.23 16.90 -7.68
CA GLY A 190 -7.42 17.45 -8.77
C GLY A 190 -6.09 18.01 -8.27
N ASN A 191 -5.23 18.43 -9.20
CA ASN A 191 -3.91 19.03 -8.91
C ASN A 191 -2.97 18.18 -8.02
N GLY A 192 -3.17 16.86 -7.98
CA GLY A 192 -2.40 15.97 -7.11
C GLY A 192 -2.79 16.05 -5.63
N GLU A 193 -3.93 16.63 -5.30
CA GLU A 193 -4.40 16.77 -3.92
C GLU A 193 -5.43 15.68 -3.56
N LEU A 194 -5.26 15.11 -2.35
CA LEU A 194 -6.16 14.12 -1.78
C LEU A 194 -6.88 14.70 -0.57
N ALA A 195 -8.16 15.03 -0.71
CA ALA A 195 -8.98 15.51 0.40
C ALA A 195 -9.39 14.35 1.31
N VAL A 196 -9.35 14.54 2.63
CA VAL A 196 -9.80 13.57 3.64
C VAL A 196 -10.86 14.16 4.55
N ASN A 197 -11.79 13.34 5.04
CA ASN A 197 -12.90 13.78 5.89
C ASN A 197 -12.54 14.07 7.36
N ARG A 198 -11.27 13.90 7.77
CA ARG A 198 -10.85 14.01 9.18
C ARG A 198 -9.53 14.76 9.34
N GLU A 199 -9.41 15.57 10.38
CA GLU A 199 -8.17 16.30 10.71
C GLU A 199 -6.97 15.39 11.00
N ARG A 200 -7.24 14.25 11.62
CA ARG A 200 -6.27 13.23 12.02
C ARG A 200 -6.63 11.90 11.35
N PRO A 201 -6.29 11.73 10.07
CA PRO A 201 -6.47 10.45 9.39
C PRO A 201 -5.46 9.43 9.93
N ASN A 202 -5.74 8.14 9.74
CA ASN A 202 -4.76 7.10 10.02
C ASN A 202 -3.60 7.22 9.01
N GLU A 203 -2.40 7.55 9.49
CA GLU A 203 -1.20 7.81 8.67
C GLU A 203 -0.95 6.66 7.68
N PHE A 204 -1.04 5.41 8.14
CA PHE A 204 -0.81 4.25 7.26
C PHE A 204 -1.80 4.18 6.09
N ALA A 205 -3.09 4.42 6.35
CA ALA A 205 -4.11 4.37 5.31
C ALA A 205 -3.99 5.57 4.35
N ALA A 206 -3.78 6.76 4.90
CA ALA A 206 -3.63 7.98 4.12
C ALA A 206 -2.38 7.92 3.22
N ASP A 207 -1.24 7.45 3.73
CA ASP A 207 0.00 7.31 2.95
C ASP A 207 -0.10 6.23 1.87
N ASN A 208 -0.86 5.16 2.13
CA ASN A 208 -1.10 4.14 1.13
C ASN A 208 -1.95 4.68 -0.04
N TRP A 209 -3.03 5.40 0.27
CA TRP A 209 -3.90 6.00 -0.76
C TRP A 209 -3.24 7.14 -1.51
N LYS A 210 -2.47 7.97 -0.81
CA LYS A 210 -1.63 9.01 -1.42
C LYS A 210 -0.71 8.45 -2.50
N ARG A 211 -0.03 7.33 -2.21
CA ARG A 211 0.84 6.64 -3.19
C ARG A 211 0.05 5.98 -4.32
N ALA A 212 -1.09 5.35 -4.01
CA ALA A 212 -1.93 4.69 -5.00
C ALA A 212 -2.52 5.67 -6.02
N LEU A 213 -2.92 6.86 -5.57
CA LEU A 213 -3.53 7.90 -6.40
C LEU A 213 -2.53 8.95 -6.92
N ILE A 214 -1.22 8.75 -6.70
CA ILE A 214 -0.15 9.69 -7.10
C ILE A 214 -0.48 11.12 -6.61
N SER A 215 -0.90 11.24 -5.36
CA SER A 215 -1.19 12.54 -4.75
C SER A 215 0.03 13.07 -4.00
N GLU A 216 0.33 14.35 -4.14
CA GLU A 216 1.46 15.02 -3.50
C GLU A 216 1.12 15.51 -2.09
N THR A 217 -0.12 15.96 -1.89
CA THR A 217 -0.58 16.60 -0.65
C THR A 217 -1.88 15.97 -0.16
N ILE A 218 -2.03 15.92 1.17
CA ILE A 218 -3.28 15.52 1.83
C ILE A 218 -3.94 16.80 2.34
N VAL A 219 -5.14 17.09 1.85
CA VAL A 219 -5.94 18.25 2.26
C VAL A 219 -6.87 17.83 3.39
N LYS A 220 -6.69 18.45 4.55
CA LYS A 220 -7.51 18.20 5.75
C LYS A 220 -8.88 18.88 5.62
N PRO A 221 -9.91 18.40 6.34
CA PRO A 221 -11.22 19.02 6.27
C PRO A 221 -11.19 20.40 6.93
N GLU A 222 -12.03 21.29 6.42
CA GLU A 222 -12.40 22.52 7.10
C GLU A 222 -13.51 22.23 8.10
N MET A 223 -13.24 22.49 9.37
CA MET A 223 -14.18 22.26 10.47
C MET A 223 -14.91 23.56 10.81
N PHE A 224 -16.23 23.50 10.91
CA PHE A 224 -17.05 24.66 11.25
C PHE A 224 -17.74 24.44 12.58
N ASP A 225 -17.51 25.35 13.51
CA ASP A 225 -18.16 25.34 14.80
C ASP A 225 -19.53 25.99 14.75
N LYS A 226 -20.36 25.68 15.75
CA LYS A 226 -21.71 26.26 15.91
C LYS A 226 -21.73 27.79 15.93
N ALA A 227 -20.61 28.42 16.29
CA ALA A 227 -20.50 29.85 16.49
C ALA A 227 -20.28 30.64 15.19
N ASP A 228 -19.74 30.01 14.13
CA ASP A 228 -19.22 30.78 13.00
C ASP A 228 -20.27 31.19 11.99
N GLY A 229 -21.50 30.64 12.02
CA GLY A 229 -22.60 31.02 11.12
C GLY A 229 -22.30 30.85 9.61
N GLN A 230 -21.09 30.43 9.26
CA GLN A 230 -20.52 30.47 7.90
C GLN A 230 -20.73 29.15 7.16
N PHE A 231 -21.18 28.11 7.88
CA PHE A 231 -21.70 26.88 7.28
C PHE A 231 -23.20 26.98 6.96
N ASP A 232 -23.58 28.11 6.39
CA ASP A 232 -24.79 28.26 5.57
C ASP A 232 -24.32 28.18 4.10
N ILE A 233 -23.83 27.00 3.68
CA ILE A 233 -23.83 26.72 2.25
C ILE A 233 -25.31 26.61 1.88
N ALA A 234 -25.88 27.68 1.36
CA ALA A 234 -27.31 27.80 1.05
C ALA A 234 -27.83 26.64 0.17
N ALA A 235 -26.95 25.99 -0.59
CA ALA A 235 -27.15 24.64 -1.08
C ALA A 235 -25.81 23.90 -1.24
N PRO A 236 -25.66 22.64 -0.77
CA PRO A 236 -24.49 21.79 -1.06
C PRO A 236 -24.10 21.69 -2.55
N THR A 237 -25.05 21.99 -3.45
CA THR A 237 -24.85 22.10 -4.91
C THR A 237 -24.03 23.30 -5.37
N ASP A 238 -23.82 24.31 -4.50
CA ASP A 238 -23.07 25.52 -4.83
C ASP A 238 -21.56 25.39 -4.56
N LEU A 239 -21.14 24.27 -3.94
CA LEU A 239 -19.72 23.96 -3.77
C LEU A 239 -19.04 23.89 -5.13
N PRO A 240 -17.88 24.55 -5.34
CA PRO A 240 -17.13 24.40 -6.59
C PRO A 240 -16.70 22.95 -6.80
N GLN A 241 -16.51 22.55 -8.06
CA GLN A 241 -15.97 21.21 -8.37
C GLN A 241 -14.54 21.09 -7.81
N GLY A 242 -14.23 19.96 -7.18
CA GLY A 242 -12.95 19.77 -6.48
C GLY A 242 -12.88 20.43 -5.11
N SER A 243 -14.02 20.67 -4.46
CA SER A 243 -14.03 21.21 -3.09
C SER A 243 -13.59 20.14 -2.08
N PRO A 244 -12.71 20.46 -1.11
CA PRO A 244 -12.31 19.53 -0.05
C PRO A 244 -13.48 19.20 0.89
N PHE A 245 -13.20 18.46 1.96
CA PHE A 245 -14.23 18.13 2.95
C PHE A 245 -14.54 19.31 3.87
N TYR A 246 -15.82 19.64 3.95
CA TYR A 246 -16.43 20.66 4.79
C TYR A 246 -17.23 19.96 5.89
N CYS A 247 -16.84 20.08 7.15
CA CYS A 247 -17.36 19.27 8.25
C CYS A 247 -18.05 20.09 9.35
N ARG A 248 -19.25 19.67 9.76
CA ARG A 248 -20.03 20.25 10.87
C ARG A 248 -20.84 19.19 11.60
N GLU A 249 -20.73 19.12 12.93
CA GLU A 249 -21.55 18.25 13.81
C GLU A 249 -21.66 16.77 13.34
N GLY A 250 -20.58 16.20 12.80
CA GLY A 250 -20.55 14.82 12.34
C GLY A 250 -21.18 14.59 10.96
N LEU A 251 -21.45 15.65 10.19
CA LEU A 251 -21.73 15.63 8.76
C LEU A 251 -20.54 16.27 8.03
N CYS A 252 -19.97 15.61 7.04
CA CYS A 252 -18.97 16.20 6.15
C CYS A 252 -19.41 16.09 4.70
N LEU A 253 -19.19 17.15 3.92
CA LEU A 253 -19.56 17.25 2.52
C LEU A 253 -18.33 17.57 1.67
N ALA A 254 -18.20 16.96 0.50
CA ALA A 254 -17.18 17.28 -0.49
C ALA A 254 -17.75 17.14 -1.91
N ARG A 255 -17.14 17.81 -2.88
CA ARG A 255 -17.54 17.74 -4.28
C ARG A 255 -16.39 17.26 -5.15
N HIS A 256 -16.57 16.11 -5.79
CA HIS A 256 -15.60 15.54 -6.71
C HIS A 256 -15.44 16.43 -7.96
N PRO A 257 -14.29 16.44 -8.65
CA PRO A 257 -14.13 17.14 -9.93
C PRO A 257 -15.14 16.72 -11.02
N SER A 258 -15.70 15.51 -10.95
CA SER A 258 -16.81 15.09 -11.84
C SER A 258 -18.13 15.83 -11.58
N GLY A 259 -18.23 16.57 -10.46
CA GLY A 259 -19.43 17.25 -10.00
C GLY A 259 -20.24 16.48 -8.96
N ALA A 260 -19.91 15.20 -8.71
CA ALA A 260 -20.59 14.34 -7.74
C ALA A 260 -20.38 14.82 -6.30
N ILE A 261 -21.44 14.75 -5.49
CA ILE A 261 -21.44 15.18 -4.09
C ILE A 261 -21.30 13.96 -3.18
N VAL A 262 -20.26 13.99 -2.34
CA VAL A 262 -19.97 12.95 -1.35
C VAL A 262 -20.32 13.46 0.03
N ALA A 263 -21.21 12.76 0.71
CA ALA A 263 -21.58 13.03 2.10
C ALA A 263 -21.06 11.93 3.03
N TYR A 264 -20.43 12.33 4.12
CA TYR A 264 -20.03 11.47 5.22
C TYR A 264 -20.87 11.80 6.45
N VAL A 265 -21.42 10.78 7.10
CA VAL A 265 -22.33 10.94 8.24
C VAL A 265 -21.89 10.03 9.39
N GLU A 266 -21.68 10.63 10.56
CA GLU A 266 -21.27 9.90 11.77
C GLU A 266 -22.45 9.10 12.38
N ASP A 267 -23.65 9.68 12.42
CA ASP A 267 -24.86 9.10 13.01
C ASP A 267 -25.96 8.92 11.95
N ARG A 268 -26.58 7.73 11.90
CA ARG A 268 -27.73 7.39 11.05
C ARG A 268 -28.82 8.45 11.05
N LYS A 269 -29.05 9.15 12.16
CA LYS A 269 -30.10 10.19 12.27
C LYS A 269 -29.96 11.32 11.25
N ASN A 270 -28.75 11.57 10.75
CA ASN A 270 -28.47 12.64 9.80
C ASN A 270 -28.44 12.16 8.33
N THR A 271 -28.52 10.84 8.08
CA THR A 271 -28.47 10.27 6.71
C THR A 271 -29.56 10.82 5.81
N TRP A 272 -30.79 10.95 6.30
CA TRP A 272 -31.94 11.40 5.50
C TRP A 272 -31.78 12.82 4.94
N LYS A 273 -31.02 13.69 5.64
CA LYS A 273 -30.77 15.07 5.20
C LYS A 273 -29.93 15.12 3.93
N ALA A 274 -29.02 14.16 3.76
CA ALA A 274 -28.12 14.08 2.61
C ALA A 274 -28.74 13.41 1.38
N CYS A 275 -29.82 12.61 1.55
CA CYS A 275 -30.46 11.88 0.45
C CYS A 275 -30.99 12.79 -0.69
N ALA A 276 -31.24 14.08 -0.42
CA ALA A 276 -31.78 15.00 -1.41
C ALA A 276 -30.76 15.52 -2.43
N PHE A 277 -29.45 15.47 -2.10
CA PHE A 277 -28.41 16.13 -2.90
C PHE A 277 -27.12 15.31 -3.05
N ALA A 278 -26.87 14.29 -2.24
CA ALA A 278 -25.65 13.50 -2.31
C ALA A 278 -25.78 12.35 -3.31
N ASP A 279 -24.73 12.10 -4.08
CA ASP A 279 -24.61 10.94 -4.97
C ASP A 279 -24.05 9.72 -4.23
N LEU A 280 -23.18 9.97 -3.24
CA LEU A 280 -22.60 8.96 -2.36
C LEU A 280 -22.77 9.38 -0.90
N ILE A 281 -23.31 8.49 -0.07
CA ILE A 281 -23.41 8.69 1.37
C ILE A 281 -22.66 7.59 2.12
N VAL A 282 -21.66 7.96 2.89
CA VAL A 282 -20.91 7.05 3.77
C VAL A 282 -21.40 7.22 5.19
N VAL A 283 -21.92 6.15 5.79
CA VAL A 283 -22.50 6.18 7.14
C VAL A 283 -21.62 5.40 8.12
N ASN A 284 -20.98 6.08 9.07
CA ASN A 284 -20.15 5.52 10.14
C ASN A 284 -20.97 4.94 11.32
N ASP A 285 -22.12 4.33 11.00
CA ASP A 285 -22.97 3.64 11.97
C ASP A 285 -23.31 2.23 11.45
N ALA A 286 -22.96 1.21 12.23
CA ALA A 286 -23.22 -0.19 11.87
C ALA A 286 -24.72 -0.56 11.99
N THR A 287 -25.49 0.22 12.75
CA THR A 287 -26.94 0.05 12.89
C THR A 287 -27.72 0.74 11.78
N ALA A 288 -27.04 1.49 10.91
CA ALA A 288 -27.63 2.12 9.75
C ALA A 288 -28.10 1.10 8.72
N TYR A 289 -29.23 1.42 8.10
CA TYR A 289 -29.73 0.80 6.88
C TYR A 289 -29.81 1.88 5.81
N ASP A 290 -29.98 1.44 4.56
CA ASP A 290 -30.21 2.36 3.45
C ASP A 290 -31.52 3.11 3.67
N ALA A 291 -31.40 4.39 4.05
CA ALA A 291 -32.53 5.26 4.35
C ALA A 291 -33.00 6.05 3.13
N CYS A 292 -32.26 6.01 2.02
CA CYS A 292 -32.60 6.74 0.82
C CYS A 292 -33.48 5.85 -0.07
N HIS A 293 -34.60 6.41 -0.55
CA HIS A 293 -35.51 5.69 -1.46
C HIS A 293 -35.14 5.90 -2.94
N ASN A 294 -34.10 6.69 -3.22
CA ASN A 294 -33.65 7.00 -4.57
C ASN A 294 -32.53 6.01 -4.97
N PRO A 295 -32.73 5.19 -6.02
CA PRO A 295 -31.72 4.22 -6.47
C PRO A 295 -30.46 4.88 -7.06
N LEU A 296 -30.48 6.18 -7.35
CA LEU A 296 -29.32 6.92 -7.84
C LEU A 296 -28.32 7.25 -6.72
N VAL A 297 -28.76 7.25 -5.46
CA VAL A 297 -27.92 7.57 -4.31
C VAL A 297 -27.27 6.29 -3.79
N LEU A 298 -25.94 6.22 -3.87
CA LEU A 298 -25.19 5.10 -3.33
C LEU A 298 -25.00 5.29 -1.82
N VAL A 299 -25.63 4.45 -1.00
CA VAL A 299 -25.44 4.47 0.46
C VAL A 299 -24.52 3.33 0.90
N VAL A 300 -23.35 3.70 1.46
CA VAL A 300 -22.36 2.78 2.00
C VAL A 300 -22.37 2.83 3.52
N THR A 301 -22.75 1.72 4.15
CA THR A 301 -22.83 1.61 5.60
C THR A 301 -21.58 0.97 6.20
N LYS A 302 -21.25 1.35 7.44
CA LYS A 302 -20.21 0.69 8.24
C LYS A 302 -20.41 -0.82 8.35
N ARG A 303 -21.66 -1.29 8.37
CA ARG A 303 -21.98 -2.72 8.36
C ARG A 303 -21.56 -3.42 7.07
N GLN A 304 -21.77 -2.78 5.92
CA GLN A 304 -21.30 -3.32 4.64
C GLN A 304 -19.77 -3.36 4.58
N LEU A 305 -19.10 -2.29 5.03
CA LEU A 305 -17.64 -2.20 5.05
C LEU A 305 -17.01 -3.23 6.02
N ALA A 306 -17.60 -3.43 7.20
CA ALA A 306 -17.15 -4.47 8.13
C ALA A 306 -17.22 -5.90 7.53
N ARG A 307 -18.18 -6.13 6.63
CA ARG A 307 -18.35 -7.41 5.93
C ARG A 307 -17.44 -7.50 4.71
N LYS A 308 -17.39 -6.48 3.87
CA LYS A 308 -16.77 -6.52 2.54
C LYS A 308 -15.40 -5.82 2.47
N GLY A 309 -14.89 -5.30 3.58
CA GLY A 309 -13.63 -4.55 3.63
C GLY A 309 -13.79 -3.10 3.19
N SER A 310 -12.67 -2.44 2.90
CA SER A 310 -12.64 -1.10 2.28
C SER A 310 -13.34 -1.09 0.92
N ALA A 311 -13.76 0.08 0.48
CA ALA A 311 -14.44 0.25 -0.81
C ALA A 311 -13.78 1.32 -1.67
N ALA A 312 -13.84 1.10 -2.98
CA ALA A 312 -13.52 2.05 -4.03
C ALA A 312 -14.81 2.39 -4.78
N VAL A 313 -15.04 3.69 -5.04
CA VAL A 313 -16.23 4.17 -5.74
C VAL A 313 -15.81 4.86 -7.04
N PHE A 314 -16.59 4.65 -8.09
CA PHE A 314 -16.37 5.21 -9.42
C PHE A 314 -17.64 5.93 -9.89
N PHE A 315 -17.51 7.22 -10.19
CA PHE A 315 -18.57 8.05 -10.76
C PHE A 315 -18.47 8.07 -12.26
N ASP A 316 -19.58 7.82 -12.97
CA ASP A 316 -19.62 7.97 -14.43
C ASP A 316 -19.58 9.45 -14.83
N PRO A 317 -18.50 9.95 -15.46
CA PRO A 317 -18.41 11.35 -15.84
C PRO A 317 -19.33 11.71 -17.02
N GLN A 318 -19.86 10.73 -17.74
CA GLN A 318 -20.68 10.95 -18.94
C GLN A 318 -22.19 10.85 -18.70
N SER A 319 -22.61 10.40 -17.51
CA SER A 319 -24.03 10.16 -17.21
C SER A 319 -24.36 10.54 -15.78
N ALA A 320 -25.16 11.61 -15.62
CA ALA A 320 -25.74 12.00 -14.34
C ALA A 320 -26.86 11.06 -13.85
N THR A 321 -27.28 10.10 -14.68
CA THR A 321 -28.36 9.14 -14.37
C THR A 321 -27.85 7.75 -14.03
N THR A 322 -26.54 7.53 -14.06
CA THR A 322 -25.93 6.25 -13.66
C THR A 322 -25.52 6.33 -12.19
N PRO A 323 -25.98 5.42 -11.32
CA PRO A 323 -25.51 5.38 -9.94
C PRO A 323 -24.01 5.09 -9.89
N ALA A 324 -23.34 5.58 -8.85
CA ALA A 324 -21.92 5.32 -8.65
C ALA A 324 -21.66 3.81 -8.56
N ALA A 325 -20.65 3.32 -9.26
CA ALA A 325 -20.21 1.94 -9.16
C ALA A 325 -19.33 1.77 -7.92
N ILE A 326 -19.46 0.65 -7.22
CA ILE A 326 -18.71 0.35 -6.00
C ILE A 326 -18.03 -1.00 -6.09
N GLU A 327 -16.73 -1.01 -5.80
CA GLU A 327 -15.92 -2.21 -5.68
C GLU A 327 -15.45 -2.36 -4.23
N PHE A 328 -15.61 -3.55 -3.66
CA PHE A 328 -15.19 -3.85 -2.30
C PHE A 328 -13.91 -4.68 -2.31
N ALA A 329 -13.05 -4.48 -1.31
CA ALA A 329 -11.79 -5.21 -1.18
C ALA A 329 -11.98 -6.73 -0.94
N VAL A 330 -13.13 -7.15 -0.41
CA VAL A 330 -13.46 -8.56 -0.17
C VAL A 330 -14.77 -8.90 -0.88
N GLU A 331 -14.64 -9.69 -1.93
CA GLU A 331 -15.76 -10.24 -2.68
C GLU A 331 -16.28 -11.55 -2.07
N GLY A 332 -17.55 -11.85 -2.34
CA GLY A 332 -18.18 -13.11 -1.95
C GLY A 332 -18.06 -14.16 -3.07
N PRO A 333 -18.00 -15.47 -2.75
CA PRO A 333 -18.06 -16.08 -1.43
C PRO A 333 -16.76 -15.85 -0.61
N TYR A 334 -16.88 -15.74 0.71
CA TYR A 334 -15.71 -15.56 1.57
C TYR A 334 -14.77 -16.74 1.47
N ARG A 335 -13.48 -16.41 1.37
CA ARG A 335 -12.41 -17.38 1.62
C ARG A 335 -12.40 -17.78 3.10
N PRO A 336 -11.89 -18.97 3.47
CA PRO A 336 -11.90 -19.44 4.86
C PRO A 336 -11.29 -18.44 5.86
N TRP A 337 -10.23 -17.74 5.47
CA TRP A 337 -9.58 -16.70 6.29
C TRP A 337 -10.27 -15.32 6.25
N HIS A 338 -11.45 -15.21 5.65
CA HIS A 338 -12.31 -14.02 5.71
C HIS A 338 -13.62 -14.30 6.46
N GLU A 339 -13.90 -15.54 6.86
CA GLU A 339 -15.13 -15.88 7.57
C GLU A 339 -15.29 -15.14 8.91
N GLN A 340 -14.19 -14.86 9.59
CA GLN A 340 -14.18 -14.15 10.86
C GLN A 340 -14.86 -12.77 10.79
N ARG A 341 -14.89 -12.15 9.59
CA ARG A 341 -15.54 -10.85 9.36
C ARG A 341 -17.03 -10.88 9.70
N LYS A 342 -17.71 -12.02 9.55
CA LYS A 342 -19.14 -12.17 9.90
C LYS A 342 -19.41 -11.99 11.40
N PHE A 343 -18.42 -12.24 12.25
CA PHE A 343 -18.58 -12.28 13.70
C PHE A 343 -18.24 -10.96 14.40
N SER A 344 -17.71 -9.95 13.69
CA SER A 344 -17.51 -8.62 14.26
C SER A 344 -18.85 -8.02 14.72
N ARG A 345 -18.81 -7.07 15.66
CA ARG A 345 -20.04 -6.43 16.17
C ARG A 345 -20.69 -5.60 15.07
N GLU A 346 -19.86 -4.89 14.32
CA GLU A 346 -20.24 -4.02 13.21
C GLU A 346 -20.88 -4.83 12.07
N ALA A 347 -20.32 -5.98 11.69
CA ALA A 347 -20.91 -6.84 10.67
C ALA A 347 -22.27 -7.43 11.08
N ARG A 348 -22.49 -7.59 12.39
CA ARG A 348 -23.79 -7.98 12.98
C ARG A 348 -24.76 -6.81 13.14
N GLY A 349 -24.35 -5.58 12.82
CA GLY A 349 -25.17 -4.38 12.95
C GLY A 349 -25.40 -3.96 14.40
N LEU A 350 -24.47 -4.30 15.30
CA LEU A 350 -24.55 -3.91 16.71
C LEU A 350 -23.86 -2.55 16.94
N PRO A 351 -24.34 -1.74 17.90
CA PRO A 351 -23.70 -0.48 18.24
C PRO A 351 -22.30 -0.70 18.85
N PRO A 352 -21.45 0.35 18.83
CA PRO A 352 -20.13 0.33 19.46
C PRO A 352 -20.21 -0.17 20.91
N TYR A 353 -19.22 -0.95 21.32
CA TYR A 353 -19.17 -1.44 22.70
C TYR A 353 -18.97 -0.25 23.65
N LYS A 354 -19.96 0.01 24.51
CA LYS A 354 -19.81 0.91 25.65
C LYS A 354 -19.35 0.08 26.83
N LYS A 355 -18.20 0.44 27.41
CA LYS A 355 -17.76 -0.16 28.68
C LYS A 355 -18.85 0.18 29.72
N PRO A 356 -19.36 -0.79 30.49
CA PRO A 356 -20.27 -0.46 31.57
C PRO A 356 -19.57 0.51 32.51
N ASP A 357 -20.24 1.61 32.84
CA ASP A 357 -19.75 2.53 33.86
C ASP A 357 -19.52 1.72 35.13
N LYS A 358 -18.31 1.79 35.67
CA LYS A 358 -18.08 1.29 37.02
C LYS A 358 -18.94 2.14 37.92
N SER A 359 -20.04 1.59 38.44
CA SER A 359 -20.73 2.19 39.55
C SER A 359 -19.71 2.30 40.68
N ASP A 360 -19.23 3.50 40.98
CA ASP A 360 -18.53 3.81 42.22
C ASP A 360 -19.56 3.65 43.35
N GLY A 361 -19.84 2.41 43.71
CA GLY A 361 -20.59 2.04 44.90
C GLY A 361 -19.73 2.39 46.10
N LYS A 362 -19.74 3.66 46.51
CA LYS A 362 -19.51 4.00 47.91
C LYS A 362 -20.71 3.44 48.68
N PRO A 363 -20.52 2.45 49.58
CA PRO A 363 -21.58 2.14 50.53
C PRO A 363 -21.81 3.39 51.38
N SER A 364 -23.03 3.91 51.34
CA SER A 364 -23.52 4.90 52.30
C SER A 364 -23.43 4.27 53.69
N GLN A 365 -22.50 4.78 54.51
CA GLN A 365 -22.51 4.55 55.96
C GLN A 365 -23.59 5.39 56.61
#